data_AF-A0A969E6F5-F1
#
_entry.id   AF-A0A969E6F5-F1
#
_cell.length_a   1.000
_cell.length_b   1.000
_cell.length_c   1.000
_cell.angle_alpha   90.00
_cell.angle_beta   90.00
_cell.angle_gamma   90.00
#
_symmetry.space_group_name_H-M   'P 1'
#
loop_
_entity.id
_entity.type
_entity.pdbx_description
1 polymer ?
#
loop_
_entity_poly.entity_id
_entity_poly.type
_entity_poly.pdbx_seq_one_letter_code
_entity_poly.pdbx_strand_id
1 'polypeptide(L)'
;MLGVSTALQHSYSWNAVARISTDIADLNLPEKGHLECRPMKSDNNTCYVPQDVWHNRIGYVVVQLDEDYKQGTLLGFVQEINSVTLDVKKLQSLDNLFEIIHSHKTVNQLSQWLENMIDKSWQNIQENIEKQAINPIFVFADIASQVANADKIEDVVTQLYATQKR
;
A
#
# COMPACT_ATOMS: atom_id res chain seq x y z
N MET A 1 17.38 2.81 9.26
CA MET A 1 15.91 2.73 9.27
C MET A 1 15.51 1.35 8.74
N LEU A 2 14.49 0.70 9.29
CA LEU A 2 14.13 -0.72 9.01
C LEU A 2 13.55 -0.99 7.60
N GLY A 3 13.48 0.01 6.71
CA GLY A 3 13.02 -0.18 5.33
C GLY A 3 11.51 -0.40 5.15
N VAL A 4 10.73 -0.32 6.23
CA VAL A 4 9.27 -0.52 6.19
C VAL A 4 8.55 0.78 5.84
N SER A 5 7.83 0.79 4.73
CA SER A 5 6.97 1.92 4.35
C SER A 5 5.75 1.99 5.26
N THR A 6 5.41 3.18 5.74
CA THR A 6 4.26 3.43 6.63
C THR A 6 3.49 4.65 6.17
N ALA A 7 2.16 4.64 6.36
CA ALA A 7 1.30 5.74 5.96
C ALA A 7 0.38 6.16 7.12
N LEU A 8 0.95 6.83 8.13
CA LEU A 8 0.24 7.22 9.37
C LEU A 8 -1.10 7.92 9.12
N GLN A 9 -1.19 8.83 8.14
CA GLN A 9 -2.43 9.55 7.80
C GLN A 9 -3.57 8.66 7.30
N HIS A 10 -3.26 7.42 6.92
CA HIS A 10 -4.23 6.41 6.50
C HIS A 10 -4.54 5.40 7.60
N SER A 11 -3.90 5.49 8.78
CA SER A 11 -4.30 4.73 9.96
C SER A 11 -5.65 5.20 10.47
N TYR A 12 -6.46 4.28 11.00
CA TYR A 12 -7.72 4.62 11.64
C TYR A 12 -7.51 5.48 12.90
N SER A 13 -6.40 5.29 13.61
CA SER A 13 -5.99 6.11 14.76
C SER A 13 -5.78 7.58 14.40
N TRP A 14 -5.50 7.92 13.14
CA TRP A 14 -5.43 9.31 12.66
C TRP A 14 -6.79 9.90 12.25
N ASN A 15 -7.86 9.10 12.25
CA ASN A 15 -9.22 9.61 12.10
C ASN A 15 -9.80 10.10 13.43
N ALA A 16 -10.23 11.36 13.49
CA ALA A 16 -10.72 11.98 14.71
C ALA A 16 -11.97 11.29 15.29
N VAL A 17 -12.89 10.82 14.44
CA VAL A 17 -14.11 10.13 14.89
C VAL A 17 -13.74 8.78 15.50
N ALA A 18 -12.89 8.01 14.83
CA ALA A 18 -12.43 6.71 15.33
C ALA A 18 -11.73 6.82 16.68
N ARG A 19 -10.89 7.84 16.90
CA ARG A 19 -10.22 8.07 18.20
C ARG A 19 -11.19 8.33 19.36
N ILE A 20 -12.35 8.91 19.08
CA ILE A 20 -13.35 9.20 20.11
C ILE A 20 -14.21 7.96 20.38
N SER A 21 -14.47 7.15 19.36
CA SER A 21 -15.40 6.02 19.46
C SER A 21 -14.75 4.66 19.73
N THR A 22 -13.44 4.51 19.53
CA THR A 22 -12.74 3.21 19.61
C THR A 22 -11.33 3.33 20.19
N ASP A 23 -10.91 2.29 20.90
CA ASP A 23 -9.54 2.14 21.42
C ASP A 23 -8.62 1.54 20.34
N ILE A 24 -8.31 2.37 19.34
CA ILE A 24 -7.54 1.99 18.14
C ILE A 24 -6.18 2.71 18.10
N ALA A 25 -5.13 1.97 17.77
CA ALA A 25 -3.75 2.46 17.73
C ALA A 25 -3.00 1.76 16.60
N ASP A 26 -3.63 1.76 15.42
CA ASP A 26 -3.14 1.05 14.26
C ASP A 26 -2.11 1.86 13.47
N LEU A 27 -1.26 1.13 12.78
CA LEU A 27 -0.29 1.62 11.82
C LEU A 27 -0.62 1.05 10.44
N ASN A 28 -0.99 1.92 9.50
CA ASN A 28 -1.18 1.51 8.12
C ASN A 28 0.19 1.24 7.45
N LEU A 29 0.32 0.02 6.92
CA LEU A 29 1.41 -0.43 6.09
C LEU A 29 0.87 -0.58 4.66
N PRO A 30 1.21 0.33 3.72
CA PRO A 30 0.72 0.29 2.35
C PRO A 30 0.88 -1.10 1.73
N GLU A 31 -0.16 -1.56 1.03
CA GLU A 31 -0.22 -2.87 0.35
C GLU A 31 -0.22 -4.11 1.28
N LYS A 32 0.03 -3.94 2.57
CA LYS A 32 0.05 -5.04 3.56
C LYS A 32 -1.20 -5.05 4.42
N GLY A 33 -1.64 -3.88 4.87
CA GLY A 33 -2.81 -3.74 5.74
C GLY A 33 -2.48 -2.92 6.99
N HIS A 34 -3.16 -3.21 8.09
CA HIS A 34 -3.02 -2.45 9.33
C HIS A 34 -2.40 -3.31 10.43
N LEU A 35 -1.35 -2.81 11.06
CA LEU A 35 -0.72 -3.40 12.23
C LEU A 35 -1.28 -2.73 13.49
N GLU A 36 -1.78 -3.47 14.46
CA GLU A 36 -2.32 -2.89 15.68
C GLU A 36 -1.23 -2.78 16.76
N CYS A 37 -1.01 -1.59 17.31
CA CYS A 37 -0.09 -1.43 18.44
C CYS A 37 -0.88 -1.45 19.74
N ARG A 38 -0.47 -2.27 20.71
CA ARG A 38 -1.15 -2.39 22.00
C ARG A 38 -0.21 -1.97 23.14
N PRO A 39 -0.46 -0.82 23.79
CA PRO A 39 0.38 -0.37 24.88
C PRO A 39 0.17 -1.20 26.14
N MET A 40 1.23 -1.38 26.91
CA MET A 40 1.21 -2.07 28.19
C MET A 40 2.13 -1.34 29.18
N LYS A 41 1.75 -1.31 30.45
CA LYS A 41 2.61 -0.81 31.53
C LYS A 41 3.64 -1.84 31.93
N SER A 42 4.76 -1.39 32.50
CA SER A 42 5.91 -2.23 32.82
C SER A 42 5.60 -3.45 33.70
N ASP A 43 4.63 -3.33 34.60
CA ASP A 43 4.38 -4.32 35.66
C ASP A 43 3.38 -5.41 35.27
N ASN A 44 2.82 -5.34 34.06
CA ASN A 44 1.78 -6.24 33.60
C ASN A 44 2.35 -7.36 32.74
N ASN A 45 1.87 -8.60 32.95
CA ASN A 45 2.19 -9.74 32.08
C ASN A 45 1.14 -9.97 30.99
N THR A 46 0.10 -9.15 30.97
CA THR A 46 -1.01 -9.27 30.04
C THR A 46 -1.36 -7.93 29.43
N CYS A 47 -1.64 -7.94 28.14
CA CYS A 47 -2.06 -6.80 27.36
C CYS A 47 -3.56 -6.89 27.04
N TYR A 48 -4.27 -5.77 27.10
CA TYR A 48 -5.68 -5.68 26.74
C TYR A 48 -5.84 -5.44 25.24
N VAL A 49 -6.74 -6.18 24.60
CA VAL A 49 -7.06 -6.06 23.18
C VAL A 49 -8.59 -5.90 23.02
N PRO A 50 -9.07 -4.68 22.72
CA PRO A 50 -10.48 -4.42 22.47
C PRO A 50 -11.03 -5.26 21.32
N GLN A 51 -12.30 -5.67 21.41
CA GLN A 51 -12.93 -6.46 20.35
C GLN A 51 -13.08 -5.70 19.03
N ASP A 52 -13.17 -4.37 19.09
CA ASP A 52 -13.29 -3.49 17.92
C ASP A 52 -12.09 -3.60 16.96
N VAL A 53 -10.96 -4.09 17.45
CA VAL A 53 -9.70 -4.17 16.69
C VAL A 53 -9.30 -5.60 16.32
N TRP A 54 -10.16 -6.60 16.54
CA TRP A 54 -9.83 -8.02 16.28
C TRP A 54 -9.74 -8.37 14.78
N HIS A 55 -10.37 -7.55 13.93
CA HIS A 55 -10.49 -7.80 12.50
C HIS A 55 -9.75 -6.73 11.69
N ASN A 56 -9.46 -7.05 10.43
CA ASN A 56 -8.74 -6.16 9.51
C ASN A 56 -7.39 -5.71 10.07
N ARG A 57 -6.66 -6.65 10.69
CA ARG A 57 -5.29 -6.47 11.16
C ARG A 57 -4.41 -7.57 10.56
N ILE A 58 -3.19 -7.20 10.20
CA ILE A 58 -2.14 -8.16 9.84
C ILE A 58 -1.45 -8.75 11.07
N GLY A 59 -1.70 -8.14 12.23
CA GLY A 59 -1.29 -8.63 13.54
C GLY A 59 -1.15 -7.49 14.54
N TYR A 60 -0.57 -7.83 15.69
CA TYR A 60 -0.58 -7.02 16.90
C TYR A 60 0.82 -6.97 17.48
N VAL A 61 1.31 -5.76 17.76
CA VAL A 61 2.59 -5.53 18.43
C VAL A 61 2.33 -5.00 19.82
N VAL A 62 2.88 -5.66 20.82
CA VAL A 62 2.78 -5.19 22.21
C VAL A 62 3.95 -4.27 22.50
N VAL A 63 3.63 -3.08 23.01
CA VAL A 63 4.60 -2.04 23.33
C VAL A 63 4.56 -1.77 24.82
N GLN A 64 5.66 -2.03 25.51
CA GLN A 64 5.83 -1.64 26.91
C GLN A 64 6.26 -0.18 26.96
N LEU A 65 5.44 0.67 27.56
CA LEU A 65 5.77 2.09 27.74
C LEU A 65 6.42 2.30 29.12
N ASP A 66 7.42 3.17 29.19
CA ASP A 66 7.96 3.64 30.46
C ASP A 66 6.94 4.49 31.24
N GLU A 67 7.19 4.73 32.52
CA GLU A 67 6.27 5.46 33.41
C GLU A 67 5.93 6.87 32.90
N ASP A 68 6.89 7.51 32.23
CA ASP A 68 6.78 8.86 31.67
C ASP A 68 6.20 8.88 30.23
N TYR A 69 5.94 7.72 29.62
CA TYR A 69 5.52 7.55 28.24
C TYR A 69 6.44 8.20 27.19
N LYS A 70 7.74 8.31 27.49
CA LYS A 70 8.77 8.86 26.60
C LYS A 70 9.46 7.78 25.77
N GLN A 71 9.45 6.53 26.24
CA GLN A 71 10.08 5.40 25.58
C GLN A 71 9.12 4.22 25.51
N GLY A 72 9.17 3.52 24.37
CA GLY A 72 8.41 2.30 24.14
C GLY A 72 9.33 1.18 23.70
N THR A 73 9.23 0.04 24.38
CA THR A 73 9.94 -1.19 24.03
C THR A 73 8.97 -2.15 23.36
N LEU A 74 9.28 -2.57 22.13
CA LEU A 74 8.50 -3.59 21.42
C LEU A 74 8.81 -4.96 22.05
N LEU A 75 7.84 -5.56 22.74
CA LEU A 75 8.03 -6.84 23.43
C LEU A 75 7.94 -8.03 22.48
N GLY A 76 7.16 -7.90 21.42
CA GLY A 76 6.96 -8.94 20.43
C GLY A 76 5.65 -8.77 19.68
N PHE A 77 5.30 -9.83 18.95
CA PHE A 77 4.24 -9.81 17.95
C PHE A 77 3.31 -11.02 18.07
N VAL A 78 2.04 -10.87 17.70
CA VAL A 78 1.13 -11.99 17.46
C VAL A 78 0.26 -11.68 16.25
N GLN A 79 0.03 -12.66 15.39
CA GLN A 79 -0.72 -12.44 14.15
C GLN A 79 -2.24 -12.39 14.38
N GLU A 80 -2.75 -13.26 15.25
CA GLU A 80 -4.19 -13.41 15.49
C GLU A 80 -4.51 -13.36 16.98
N ILE A 81 -5.68 -12.80 17.31
CA ILE A 81 -6.19 -12.67 18.67
C ILE A 81 -7.52 -13.39 18.75
N ASN A 82 -7.70 -14.14 19.83
CA ASN A 82 -8.92 -14.89 20.14
C ASN A 82 -9.49 -14.56 21.54
N SER A 83 -8.90 -13.58 22.21
CA SER A 83 -9.18 -13.23 23.60
C SER A 83 -8.95 -11.75 23.82
N VAL A 84 -9.73 -11.15 24.72
CA VAL A 84 -9.61 -9.74 25.12
C VAL A 84 -8.31 -9.49 25.90
N THR A 85 -7.73 -10.55 26.45
CA THR A 85 -6.47 -10.51 27.19
C THR A 85 -5.43 -11.38 26.49
N LEU A 86 -4.31 -10.75 26.14
CA LEU A 86 -3.15 -11.38 25.52
C LEU A 86 -2.02 -11.53 26.54
N ASP A 87 -1.56 -12.75 26.79
CA ASP A 87 -0.39 -13.02 27.64
C ASP A 87 0.89 -12.73 26.83
N VAL A 88 1.80 -11.96 27.42
CA VAL A 88 3.11 -11.60 26.85
C VAL A 88 3.93 -12.83 26.47
N LYS A 89 3.76 -13.97 27.16
CA LYS A 89 4.44 -15.23 26.85
C LYS A 89 4.05 -15.83 25.49
N LYS A 90 2.92 -15.41 24.91
CA LYS A 90 2.46 -15.86 23.60
C LYS A 90 3.04 -15.02 22.46
N LEU A 91 3.75 -13.93 22.78
CA LEU A 91 4.37 -13.09 21.77
C LEU A 91 5.50 -13.84 21.09
N GLN A 92 5.48 -13.76 19.77
CA GLN A 92 6.53 -14.22 18.88
C GLN A 92 7.59 -13.13 18.70
N SER A 93 8.74 -13.52 18.14
CA SER A 93 9.78 -12.56 17.75
C SER A 93 9.24 -11.54 16.74
N LEU A 94 9.81 -10.33 16.77
CA LEU A 94 9.58 -9.32 15.74
C LEU A 94 10.11 -9.76 14.37
N ASP A 95 11.05 -10.72 14.32
CA ASP A 95 11.51 -11.29 13.05
C ASP A 95 10.35 -11.89 12.24
N ASN A 96 9.44 -12.61 12.92
CA ASN A 96 8.23 -13.16 12.29
C ASN A 96 7.33 -12.06 11.70
N LEU A 97 7.22 -10.93 12.39
CA LEU A 97 6.50 -9.77 11.86
C LEU A 97 7.19 -9.26 10.59
N PHE A 98 8.52 -9.15 10.58
CA PHE A 98 9.26 -8.70 9.40
C PHE A 98 9.14 -9.69 8.25
N GLU A 99 9.11 -11.00 8.49
CA GLU A 99 8.82 -11.99 7.46
C GLU A 99 7.45 -11.72 6.83
N ILE A 100 6.41 -11.45 7.61
CA ILE A 100 5.07 -11.11 7.10
C ILE A 100 5.09 -9.80 6.31
N ILE A 101 5.70 -8.74 6.84
CA ILE A 101 5.76 -7.43 6.18
C ILE A 101 6.52 -7.51 4.86
N HIS A 102 7.65 -8.22 4.83
CA HIS A 102 8.47 -8.34 3.62
C HIS A 102 8.03 -9.49 2.72
N SER A 103 7.12 -10.36 3.17
CA SER A 103 6.52 -11.38 2.30
C SER A 103 5.81 -10.68 1.16
N HIS A 104 6.39 -10.77 -0.04
CA HIS A 104 5.66 -10.40 -1.22
C HIS A 104 4.58 -11.45 -1.41
N LYS A 105 3.34 -11.02 -1.66
CA LYS A 105 2.32 -11.93 -2.19
C LYS A 105 2.87 -12.36 -3.54
N THR A 106 3.53 -13.49 -3.56
CA THR A 106 4.20 -14.03 -4.72
C THR A 106 3.10 -14.34 -5.74
N VAL A 107 2.93 -13.45 -6.72
CA VAL A 107 2.27 -13.77 -7.99
C VAL A 107 3.24 -14.64 -8.77
N ASN A 108 3.65 -15.76 -8.18
CA ASN A 108 4.65 -16.67 -8.70
C ASN A 108 3.96 -18.00 -8.93
N GLN A 109 2.88 -17.99 -9.69
CA GLN A 109 2.32 -19.20 -10.31
C GLN A 109 3.27 -19.73 -11.40
N LEU A 110 4.60 -19.62 -11.21
CA LEU A 110 5.61 -20.12 -12.14
C LEU A 110 5.60 -21.64 -12.23
N SER A 111 5.22 -22.33 -11.14
CA SER A 111 4.94 -23.77 -11.17
C SER A 111 3.74 -24.07 -12.06
N GLN A 112 2.67 -23.28 -11.98
CA GLN A 112 1.52 -23.42 -12.87
C GLN A 112 1.87 -23.06 -14.32
N TRP A 113 2.74 -22.06 -14.55
CA TRP A 113 3.33 -21.78 -15.86
C TRP A 113 4.12 -22.99 -16.40
N LEU A 114 4.93 -23.64 -15.57
CA LEU A 114 5.67 -24.86 -15.92
C LEU A 114 4.71 -26.03 -16.24
N GLU A 115 3.59 -26.08 -15.55
CA GLU A 115 2.50 -27.07 -15.74
C GLU A 115 1.50 -26.65 -16.84
N ASN A 116 1.79 -25.59 -17.61
CA ASN A 116 0.96 -25.05 -18.68
C ASN A 116 -0.45 -24.57 -18.24
N MET A 117 -0.64 -24.34 -16.94
CA MET A 117 -1.80 -23.72 -16.33
C MET A 117 -1.59 -22.21 -16.23
N ILE A 118 -1.77 -21.52 -17.36
CA ILE A 118 -1.72 -20.05 -17.43
C ILE A 118 -3.07 -19.49 -16.96
N ASP A 119 -3.11 -18.86 -15.78
CA ASP A 119 -4.28 -18.10 -15.31
C ASP A 119 -4.52 -16.88 -16.22
N LYS A 120 -5.77 -16.40 -16.32
CA LYS A 120 -6.18 -15.22 -17.11
C LYS A 120 -5.40 -13.96 -16.75
N SER A 121 -4.76 -13.91 -15.58
CA SER A 121 -3.85 -12.83 -15.20
C SER A 121 -2.58 -12.75 -16.06
N TRP A 122 -2.26 -13.80 -16.83
CA TRP A 122 -1.09 -13.91 -17.71
C TRP A 122 -1.44 -13.88 -19.21
N GLN A 123 -2.73 -13.90 -19.55
CA GLN A 123 -3.23 -13.70 -20.91
C GLN A 123 -3.63 -12.21 -21.04
N ASN A 124 -3.09 -11.33 -21.87
CA ASN A 124 -2.16 -11.44 -22.98
C ASN A 124 -1.87 -9.98 -23.42
N ILE A 125 -0.62 -9.48 -23.34
CA ILE A 125 -0.31 -8.09 -23.79
C ILE A 125 -0.52 -7.97 -25.31
N GLN A 126 -0.27 -9.05 -26.06
CA GLN A 126 -0.40 -9.07 -27.51
C GLN A 126 -1.86 -9.12 -27.97
N GLU A 127 -2.76 -9.83 -27.28
CA GLU A 127 -4.19 -9.82 -27.66
C GLU A 127 -4.88 -8.45 -27.43
N ASN A 128 -4.40 -7.62 -26.50
CA ASN A 128 -4.93 -6.27 -26.30
C ASN A 128 -4.37 -5.26 -27.32
N ILE A 129 -3.16 -5.49 -27.83
CA ILE A 129 -2.57 -4.66 -28.88
C ILE A 129 -3.21 -4.97 -30.24
N GLU A 130 -3.56 -6.23 -30.51
CA GLU A 130 -4.16 -6.64 -31.79
C GLU A 130 -5.66 -6.34 -31.89
N LYS A 131 -6.40 -6.27 -30.77
CA LYS A 131 -7.84 -5.93 -30.77
C LYS A 131 -8.14 -4.43 -30.87
N GLN A 132 -7.11 -3.61 -30.80
CA GLN A 132 -7.17 -2.21 -31.16
C GLN A 132 -6.36 -2.04 -32.43
N ALA A 133 -7.00 -2.37 -33.56
CA ALA A 133 -6.84 -1.54 -34.75
C ALA A 133 -7.33 -0.13 -34.40
N ILE A 134 -6.57 0.58 -33.57
CA ILE A 134 -6.46 2.03 -33.68
C ILE A 134 -5.90 2.16 -35.08
N ASN A 135 -6.77 2.34 -36.09
CA ASN A 135 -6.39 3.13 -37.23
C ASN A 135 -6.12 4.49 -36.61
N PRO A 136 -4.85 4.86 -36.33
CA PRO A 136 -4.61 6.21 -35.91
C PRO A 136 -4.99 6.97 -37.17
N ILE A 137 -6.06 7.76 -37.11
CA ILE A 137 -6.27 8.76 -38.13
C ILE A 137 -5.12 9.74 -37.89
N PHE A 138 -3.96 9.44 -38.46
CA PHE A 138 -2.96 10.44 -38.72
C PHE A 138 -3.57 11.30 -39.82
N VAL A 139 -4.28 12.34 -39.40
CA VAL A 139 -4.46 13.51 -40.26
C VAL A 139 -3.08 14.13 -40.37
N PHE A 140 -2.25 13.56 -41.24
CA PHE A 140 -1.29 14.40 -41.92
C PHE A 140 -2.18 15.31 -42.76
N ALA A 141 -2.38 16.55 -42.27
CA ALA A 141 -2.66 17.60 -43.22
C ALA A 141 -1.56 17.47 -44.27
N ASP A 142 -1.97 17.22 -45.50
CA ASP A 142 -1.06 17.12 -46.64
C ASP A 142 -0.40 18.49 -46.77
N ILE A 143 0.66 18.71 -45.99
CA ILE A 143 1.56 19.82 -46.19
C ILE A 143 2.35 19.37 -47.40
N ALA A 144 1.80 19.72 -48.57
CA ALA A 144 2.50 19.69 -49.83
C ALA A 144 3.92 20.15 -49.55
N SER A 145 4.89 19.27 -49.83
CA SER A 145 6.29 19.43 -49.48
C SER A 145 6.85 20.69 -50.14
N GLN A 146 6.63 21.83 -49.49
CA GLN A 146 7.29 23.08 -49.80
C GLN A 146 8.25 23.28 -48.65
N VAL A 147 9.49 22.85 -48.90
CA VAL A 147 10.67 23.25 -48.13
C VAL A 147 10.62 24.77 -47.99
N ALA A 148 10.22 25.32 -46.84
CA ALA A 148 10.13 26.76 -46.69
C ALA A 148 10.25 27.22 -45.22
N ASN A 149 11.46 27.73 -44.92
CA ASN A 149 11.90 28.66 -43.87
C ASN A 149 11.23 28.62 -42.49
N ALA A 150 12.10 28.50 -41.47
CA ALA A 150 11.79 28.47 -40.04
C ALA A 150 10.83 29.57 -39.56
N ASP A 151 10.84 30.75 -40.20
CA ASP A 151 9.96 31.88 -39.86
C ASP A 151 8.46 31.56 -40.01
N LYS A 152 8.08 30.60 -40.86
CA LYS A 152 6.67 30.19 -41.02
C LYS A 152 6.18 29.23 -39.93
N ILE A 153 7.10 28.55 -39.24
CA ILE A 153 6.73 27.58 -38.20
C ILE A 153 6.28 28.33 -36.93
N GLU A 154 6.92 29.45 -36.60
CA GLU A 154 6.62 30.23 -35.41
C GLU A 154 5.22 30.88 -35.47
N ASP A 155 4.80 31.33 -36.65
CA ASP A 155 3.47 31.91 -36.88
C ASP A 155 2.35 30.86 -36.73
N VAL A 156 2.57 29.64 -37.24
CA VAL A 156 1.60 28.52 -37.14
C VAL A 156 1.46 28.05 -35.70
N VAL A 157 2.57 27.99 -34.96
CA VAL A 157 2.56 27.63 -33.53
C VAL A 157 1.81 28.69 -32.72
N THR A 158 2.02 29.98 -33.00
CA THR A 158 1.36 31.08 -32.28
C THR A 158 -0.15 31.11 -32.52
N GLN A 159 -0.61 30.82 -33.74
CA GLN A 159 -2.05 30.74 -34.04
C GLN A 159 -2.74 29.59 -33.30
N LEU A 160 -2.09 28.43 -33.17
CA LEU A 160 -2.64 27.27 -32.46
C LEU A 160 -2.88 27.57 -30.97
N TYR A 161 -1.94 28.27 -30.32
CA TYR A 161 -2.07 28.67 -28.91
C TYR A 161 -3.10 29.79 -28.69
N ALA A 162 -3.37 30.64 -29.69
CA ALA A 162 -4.42 31.66 -29.61
C ALA A 162 -5.83 31.04 -29.62
N THR A 163 -6.03 29.95 -30.37
CA THR A 163 -7.33 29.24 -30.45
C THR A 163 -7.70 28.41 -29.23
N GLN A 164 -6.73 28.05 -28.37
CA GLN A 164 -6.99 27.26 -27.16
C GLN A 164 -7.43 28.08 -25.95
N LYS A 165 -7.51 29.42 -26.06
CA LYS A 165 -7.82 30.31 -24.93
C LYS A 165 -9.27 30.82 -24.93
N ARG A 166 -10.24 30.00 -25.32
CA ARG A 166 -11.67 30.34 -25.25
C ARG A 166 -12.47 29.30 -24.49
#